data_AF-A0A2G4GSF0-F1
#
_entry.id   AF-A0A2G4GSF0-F1
#
_cell.length_a   1.000
_cell.length_b   1.000
_cell.length_c   1.000
_cell.angle_alpha   90.00
_cell.angle_beta   90.00
_cell.angle_gamma   90.00
#
_symmetry.space_group_name_H-M   'P 1'
#
loop_
_entity.id
_entity.type
_entity.pdbx_description
1 polymer ?
#
loop_
_entity_poly.entity_id
_entity_poly.type
_entity_poly.pdbx_seq_one_letter_code
_entity_poly.pdbx_strand_id
1 'polypeptide(L)'
;KDYGLNYGANMFAAPVTFSSSGKEVLGNSKTYSRTDLEPMYFMKNFLDQSFALTQDQITSISNTDEERTRIKDFIKSVFEKQQAGQLPAPPVANSGDAKNIMYAAEVLREFKPKMLAVNISGVDSCHSNFTGYLQSLHRADHITGWLWQYIQNNIPEMSGNTIMIVAPECGRNETPNPILDQNDWVSYDHSDANAHRVWSLMLGKGVPNLRVGAAAQPVGRLTDIAPTIADIFGILDPVTNAGLIDPLAKSLYNRI
;
A
#
# COMPACT_ATOMS: atom_id res chain seq x y z
N LYS A 1 -24.62 7.08 7.12
CA LYS A 1 -23.46 6.21 7.39
C LYS A 1 -22.22 7.02 7.05
N ASP A 2 -21.27 7.09 7.97
CA ASP A 2 -20.08 7.93 7.88
C ASP A 2 -18.91 7.14 7.28
N TYR A 3 -18.96 6.91 5.96
CA TYR A 3 -17.86 6.32 5.17
C TYR A 3 -17.75 7.04 3.82
N GLY A 4 -16.63 6.84 3.12
CA GLY A 4 -16.38 7.43 1.80
C GLY A 4 -15.19 8.38 1.81
N LEU A 5 -15.15 9.28 0.82
CA LEU A 5 -13.98 10.13 0.54
C LEU A 5 -13.52 10.96 1.75
N ASN A 6 -14.44 11.36 2.65
CA ASN A 6 -14.20 12.06 3.93
C ASN A 6 -13.24 11.33 4.88
N TYR A 7 -13.05 10.04 4.69
CA TYR A 7 -12.21 9.17 5.51
C TYR A 7 -11.07 8.54 4.69
N GLY A 8 -10.86 9.01 3.46
CA GLY A 8 -9.82 8.52 2.57
C GLY A 8 -8.42 8.94 3.03
N ALA A 9 -7.45 8.04 2.83
CA ALA A 9 -6.04 8.36 3.01
C ALA A 9 -5.46 9.02 1.76
N ASN A 10 -4.34 9.72 1.92
CA ASN A 10 -3.52 10.14 0.77
C ASN A 10 -3.12 8.91 -0.06
N MET A 11 -3.30 8.98 -1.38
CA MET A 11 -2.90 7.93 -2.31
C MET A 11 -1.69 8.38 -3.11
N PHE A 12 -0.68 7.51 -3.19
CA PHE A 12 0.50 7.75 -4.01
C PHE A 12 0.63 6.69 -5.11
N ALA A 13 0.28 7.07 -6.34
CA ALA A 13 0.33 6.19 -7.51
C ALA A 13 1.71 6.24 -8.19
N ALA A 14 2.71 5.65 -7.56
CA ALA A 14 4.11 5.83 -7.95
C ALA A 14 4.43 5.51 -9.43
N PRO A 15 3.87 4.45 -10.06
CA PRO A 15 4.10 4.17 -11.48
C PRO A 15 3.59 5.27 -12.41
N VAL A 16 2.58 6.05 -11.99
CA VAL A 16 2.04 7.18 -12.75
C VAL A 16 2.83 8.44 -12.43
N THR A 17 3.01 8.76 -11.15
CA THR A 17 3.69 9.97 -10.69
C THR A 17 5.14 10.06 -11.18
N PHE A 18 5.87 8.94 -11.17
CA PHE A 18 7.29 8.89 -11.57
C PHE A 18 7.50 8.25 -12.96
N SER A 19 6.46 8.32 -13.81
CA SER A 19 6.54 8.00 -15.24
C SER A 19 7.20 9.14 -16.03
N SER A 20 7.42 8.93 -17.33
CA SER A 20 7.82 10.00 -18.26
C SER A 20 6.81 11.14 -18.29
N SER A 21 5.52 10.82 -18.37
CA SER A 21 4.44 11.83 -18.32
C SER A 21 4.37 12.55 -16.98
N GLY A 22 4.55 11.81 -15.88
CA GLY A 22 4.65 12.38 -14.55
C GLY A 22 5.82 13.35 -14.43
N LYS A 23 6.98 13.02 -15.01
CA LYS A 23 8.14 13.92 -15.06
C LYS A 23 7.89 15.17 -15.89
N GLU A 24 7.20 15.06 -17.02
CA GLU A 24 6.87 16.21 -17.86
C GLU A 24 5.97 17.21 -17.11
N VAL A 25 4.97 16.71 -16.38
CA VAL A 25 4.00 17.53 -15.64
C VAL A 25 4.54 18.03 -14.30
N LEU A 26 5.19 17.15 -13.54
CA LEU A 26 5.58 17.40 -12.14
C LEU A 26 7.09 17.64 -11.96
N GLY A 27 7.94 17.20 -12.89
CA GLY A 27 9.39 17.30 -12.75
C GLY A 27 9.93 18.74 -12.78
N ASN A 28 9.17 19.67 -13.36
CA ASN A 28 9.47 21.11 -13.35
C ASN A 28 8.59 21.90 -12.36
N SER A 29 7.92 21.23 -11.42
CA SER A 29 7.06 21.92 -10.46
C SER A 29 7.90 22.89 -9.62
N LYS A 30 7.59 24.20 -9.71
CA LYS A 30 8.19 25.21 -8.85
C LYS A 30 7.58 25.10 -7.45
N THR A 31 8.42 25.07 -6.44
CA THR A 31 8.01 25.30 -5.05
C THR A 31 7.83 26.82 -4.89
N TYR A 32 6.65 27.24 -4.47
CA TYR A 32 6.31 28.66 -4.26
C TYR A 32 6.27 28.91 -2.75
N SER A 33 6.78 30.06 -2.30
CA SER A 33 6.62 30.46 -0.90
C SER A 33 5.15 30.80 -0.61
N ARG A 34 4.77 30.86 0.67
CA ARG A 34 3.42 31.26 1.08
C ARG A 34 3.03 32.63 0.50
N THR A 35 3.96 33.58 0.50
CA THR A 35 3.78 34.91 -0.09
C THR A 35 3.60 34.87 -1.61
N ASP A 36 4.27 33.95 -2.31
CA ASP A 36 4.09 33.80 -3.76
C ASP A 36 2.73 33.20 -4.13
N LEU A 37 2.17 32.39 -3.22
CA LEU A 37 0.88 31.71 -3.42
C LEU A 37 -0.32 32.60 -3.11
N GLU A 38 -0.18 33.62 -2.26
CA GLU A 38 -1.29 34.51 -1.88
C GLU A 38 -2.01 35.16 -3.08
N PRO A 39 -1.30 35.78 -4.06
CA PRO A 39 -1.94 36.32 -5.25
C PRO A 39 -2.61 35.24 -6.12
N MET A 40 -2.02 34.05 -6.18
CA MET A 40 -2.58 32.92 -6.94
C MET A 40 -3.87 32.41 -6.30
N TYR A 41 -3.91 32.28 -4.98
CA TYR A 41 -5.12 31.90 -4.24
C TYR A 41 -6.19 32.96 -4.31
N PHE A 42 -5.82 34.25 -4.24
CA PHE A 42 -6.74 35.35 -4.47
C PHE A 42 -7.39 35.25 -5.86
N MET A 43 -6.57 35.09 -6.90
CA MET A 43 -7.06 34.96 -8.28
C MET A 43 -7.94 33.72 -8.45
N LYS A 44 -7.52 32.56 -7.93
CA LYS A 44 -8.32 31.33 -7.96
C LYS A 44 -9.68 31.55 -7.30
N ASN A 45 -9.71 32.07 -6.08
CA ASN A 45 -10.95 32.29 -5.35
C ASN A 45 -11.86 33.31 -6.06
N PHE A 46 -11.29 34.37 -6.64
CA PHE A 46 -12.04 35.33 -7.45
C PHE A 46 -12.68 34.66 -8.67
N LEU A 47 -11.94 33.84 -9.41
CA LEU A 47 -12.43 33.12 -10.58
C LEU A 47 -13.48 32.07 -10.20
N ASP A 48 -13.25 31.29 -9.15
CA ASP A 48 -14.20 30.29 -8.65
C ASP A 48 -15.54 30.95 -8.29
N GLN A 49 -15.51 32.11 -7.63
CA GLN A 49 -16.71 32.88 -7.27
C GLN A 49 -17.38 33.53 -8.49
N SER A 50 -16.60 34.02 -9.45
CA SER A 50 -17.11 34.73 -10.64
C SER A 50 -17.77 33.78 -11.64
N PHE A 51 -17.31 32.53 -11.72
CA PHE A 51 -17.77 31.56 -12.71
C PHE A 51 -18.63 30.43 -12.13
N ALA A 52 -18.96 30.48 -10.83
CA ALA A 52 -19.72 29.43 -10.13
C ALA A 52 -19.21 28.01 -10.45
N LEU A 53 -17.88 27.88 -10.61
CA LEU A 53 -17.27 26.61 -10.92
C LEU A 53 -17.60 25.65 -9.78
N THR A 54 -18.09 24.47 -10.12
CA THR A 54 -18.33 23.41 -9.13
C THR A 54 -17.04 23.20 -8.36
N GLN A 55 -17.06 23.42 -7.04
CA GLN A 55 -15.93 23.12 -6.17
C GLN A 55 -15.40 21.72 -6.48
N ASP A 56 -14.08 21.56 -6.44
CA ASP A 56 -13.41 20.26 -6.58
C ASP A 56 -14.20 19.19 -5.81
N GLN A 57 -14.58 18.12 -6.50
CA GLN A 57 -15.48 17.08 -5.97
C GLN A 57 -14.88 16.30 -4.78
N ILE A 58 -13.61 16.58 -4.43
CA ILE A 58 -12.88 15.97 -3.32
C ILE A 58 -12.47 17.06 -2.34
N THR A 59 -13.40 17.46 -1.46
CA THR A 59 -13.12 18.38 -0.34
C THR A 59 -12.61 17.66 0.91
N SER A 60 -12.56 16.34 0.86
CA SER A 60 -12.34 15.46 2.00
C SER A 60 -10.88 15.20 2.37
N ILE A 61 -9.99 15.19 1.37
CA ILE A 61 -8.56 14.98 1.55
C ILE A 61 -7.90 16.35 1.41
N SER A 62 -7.78 17.06 2.52
CA SER A 62 -7.12 18.36 2.57
C SER A 62 -5.75 18.24 3.20
N ASN A 63 -4.72 18.67 2.48
CA ASN A 63 -3.38 18.88 3.02
C ASN A 63 -3.21 20.38 3.36
N THR A 64 -2.57 20.71 4.49
CA THR A 64 -2.16 22.09 4.81
C THR A 64 -1.15 22.61 3.77
N ASP A 65 -0.89 23.92 3.74
CA ASP A 65 0.07 24.47 2.79
C ASP A 65 1.50 23.94 3.03
N GLU A 66 1.86 23.70 4.29
CA GLU A 66 3.11 23.06 4.68
C GLU A 66 3.17 21.60 4.18
N GLU A 67 2.08 20.83 4.34
CA GLU A 67 2.00 19.45 3.84
C GLU A 67 2.08 19.39 2.31
N ARG A 68 1.38 20.29 1.61
CA ARG A 68 1.45 20.41 0.14
C ARG A 68 2.87 20.72 -0.32
N THR A 69 3.55 21.62 0.38
CA THR A 69 4.95 21.98 0.10
C THR A 69 5.85 20.77 0.28
N ARG A 70 5.72 20.06 1.41
CA ARG A 70 6.48 18.85 1.69
C ARG A 70 6.24 17.75 0.65
N ILE A 71 5.00 17.56 0.19
CA ILE A 71 4.67 16.59 -0.87
C ILE A 71 5.36 16.97 -2.19
N LYS A 72 5.38 18.26 -2.56
CA LYS A 72 6.07 18.74 -3.77
C LYS A 72 7.58 18.53 -3.68
N ASP A 73 8.18 18.90 -2.55
CA ASP A 73 9.61 18.74 -2.31
C ASP A 73 10.00 17.25 -2.30
N PHE A 74 9.15 16.39 -1.70
CA PHE A 74 9.28 14.94 -1.79
C PHE A 74 9.31 14.47 -3.26
N ILE A 75 8.30 14.81 -4.06
CA ILE A 75 8.21 14.41 -5.48
C ILE A 75 9.46 14.85 -6.24
N LYS A 76 9.89 16.11 -6.06
CA LYS A 76 11.11 16.64 -6.68
C LYS A 76 12.34 15.83 -6.28
N SER A 77 12.52 15.57 -4.98
CA SER A 77 13.66 14.80 -4.48
C SER A 77 13.70 13.37 -5.03
N VAL A 78 12.54 12.75 -5.23
CA VAL A 78 12.45 11.40 -5.79
C VAL A 78 12.81 11.40 -7.28
N PHE A 79 12.40 12.41 -8.06
CA PHE A 79 12.86 12.55 -9.45
C PHE A 79 14.37 12.76 -9.56
N GLU A 80 14.96 13.59 -8.70
CA GLU A 80 16.41 13.82 -8.67
C GLU A 80 17.16 12.52 -8.37
N LYS A 81 16.71 11.75 -7.38
CA LYS A 81 17.26 10.42 -7.07
C LYS A 81 17.06 9.42 -8.19
N GLN A 82 15.89 9.41 -8.83
CA GLN A 82 15.62 8.53 -9.97
C GLN A 82 16.59 8.80 -11.11
N GLN A 83 16.85 10.08 -11.42
CA GLN A 83 17.80 10.48 -12.45
C GLN A 83 19.24 10.13 -12.07
N ALA A 84 19.60 10.25 -10.78
CA ALA A 84 20.92 9.90 -10.28
C ALA A 84 21.14 8.39 -10.06
N GLY A 85 20.11 7.56 -10.24
CA GLY A 85 20.19 6.12 -9.93
C GLY A 85 20.35 5.81 -8.43
N GLN A 86 19.84 6.70 -7.57
CA GLN A 86 20.02 6.66 -6.10
C GLN A 86 18.78 6.20 -5.34
N LEU A 87 17.74 5.73 -6.03
CA LEU A 87 16.58 5.17 -5.36
C LEU A 87 16.93 3.85 -4.68
N PRO A 88 16.52 3.64 -3.41
CA PRO A 88 16.72 2.38 -2.73
C PRO A 88 15.90 1.30 -3.42
N ALA A 89 16.53 0.23 -3.88
CA ALA A 89 15.87 -0.82 -4.62
C ALA A 89 16.19 -2.20 -4.05
N PRO A 90 15.25 -3.16 -4.14
CA PRO A 90 15.59 -4.56 -3.94
C PRO A 90 16.62 -4.99 -5.01
N PRO A 91 17.48 -5.98 -4.71
CA PRO A 91 18.49 -6.49 -5.65
C PRO A 91 17.98 -6.76 -7.08
N VAL A 92 16.70 -7.15 -7.21
CA VAL A 92 16.02 -7.26 -8.50
C VAL A 92 14.77 -6.38 -8.51
N ALA A 93 14.82 -5.27 -9.24
CA ALA A 93 13.76 -4.25 -9.30
C ALA A 93 13.09 -4.11 -10.69
N ASN A 94 13.00 -5.22 -11.43
CA ASN A 94 12.52 -5.22 -12.82
C ASN A 94 10.99 -5.41 -12.97
N SER A 95 10.23 -5.55 -11.88
CA SER A 95 8.77 -5.69 -11.90
C SER A 95 8.04 -4.44 -11.42
N GLY A 96 6.76 -4.31 -11.76
CA GLY A 96 5.89 -3.24 -11.24
C GLY A 96 5.83 -3.25 -9.71
N ASP A 97 5.71 -4.43 -9.10
CA ASP A 97 5.69 -4.60 -7.64
C ASP A 97 6.99 -4.15 -6.99
N ALA A 98 8.14 -4.50 -7.57
CA ALA A 98 9.43 -4.11 -7.02
C ALA A 98 9.63 -2.59 -7.10
N LYS A 99 9.15 -1.94 -8.18
CA LYS A 99 9.10 -0.48 -8.27
C LYS A 99 8.16 0.11 -7.21
N ASN A 100 6.99 -0.49 -7.00
CA ASN A 100 6.05 -0.03 -5.99
C ASN A 100 6.67 -0.08 -4.57
N ILE A 101 7.38 -1.17 -4.26
CA ILE A 101 8.11 -1.34 -2.99
C ILE A 101 9.27 -0.34 -2.84
N MET A 102 10.02 -0.08 -3.91
CA MET A 102 11.06 0.97 -3.92
C MET A 102 10.48 2.35 -3.57
N TYR A 103 9.34 2.72 -4.14
CA TYR A 103 8.71 4.00 -3.81
C TYR A 103 8.04 4.00 -2.44
N ALA A 104 7.51 2.87 -1.98
CA ALA A 104 7.02 2.72 -0.61
C ALA A 104 8.16 2.97 0.41
N ALA A 105 9.38 2.50 0.13
CA ALA A 105 10.56 2.79 0.95
C ALA A 105 10.87 4.30 1.03
N GLU A 106 10.74 5.04 -0.08
CA GLU A 106 10.87 6.50 -0.07
C GLU A 106 9.75 7.20 0.72
N VAL A 107 8.51 6.75 0.60
CA VAL A 107 7.37 7.27 1.39
C VAL A 107 7.58 7.03 2.88
N LEU A 108 8.03 5.83 3.28
CA LEU A 108 8.34 5.51 4.67
C LEU A 108 9.49 6.37 5.20
N ARG A 109 10.56 6.54 4.41
CA ARG A 109 11.73 7.35 4.78
C ARG A 109 11.37 8.81 4.98
N GLU A 110 10.57 9.38 4.09
CA GLU A 110 10.18 10.78 4.14
C GLU A 110 9.10 11.02 5.20
N PHE A 111 7.94 10.38 5.05
CA PHE A 111 6.75 10.76 5.81
C PHE A 111 6.60 10.02 7.13
N LYS A 112 7.20 8.82 7.26
CA LYS A 112 7.07 7.96 8.45
C LYS A 112 5.60 7.84 8.90
N PRO A 113 4.69 7.49 7.97
CA PRO A 113 3.25 7.53 8.25
C PRO A 113 2.89 6.55 9.37
N LYS A 114 1.79 6.83 10.08
CA LYS A 114 1.27 5.91 11.10
C LYS A 114 0.82 4.57 10.50
N MET A 115 0.33 4.58 9.27
CA MET A 115 -0.05 3.41 8.50
C MET A 115 0.28 3.62 7.02
N LEU A 116 0.82 2.59 6.38
CA LEU A 116 1.00 2.52 4.93
C LEU A 116 0.47 1.16 4.46
N ALA A 117 -0.41 1.18 3.46
CA ALA A 117 -0.82 -0.02 2.74
C ALA A 117 -0.12 -0.06 1.39
N VAL A 118 0.47 -1.20 1.03
CA VAL A 118 1.14 -1.42 -0.25
C VAL A 118 0.49 -2.61 -0.93
N ASN A 119 0.15 -2.45 -2.20
CA ASN A 119 -0.36 -3.54 -3.03
C ASN A 119 0.76 -4.14 -3.90
N ILE A 120 0.77 -5.47 -4.03
CA ILE A 120 1.65 -6.28 -4.87
C ILE A 120 0.73 -7.14 -5.74
N SER A 121 0.71 -6.93 -7.05
CA SER A 121 -0.30 -7.50 -7.95
C SER A 121 0.23 -8.56 -8.91
N GLY A 122 1.55 -8.74 -9.04
CA GLY A 122 2.12 -9.71 -9.99
C GLY A 122 1.69 -11.16 -9.73
N VAL A 123 1.38 -11.48 -8.47
CA VAL A 123 0.86 -12.78 -8.02
C VAL A 123 -0.55 -13.09 -8.56
N ASP A 124 -1.18 -12.15 -9.25
CA ASP A 124 -2.48 -12.39 -9.88
C ASP A 124 -2.40 -13.07 -11.26
N SER A 125 -1.20 -13.24 -11.81
CA SER A 125 -0.99 -13.82 -13.16
C SER A 125 -1.37 -15.31 -13.33
N CYS A 126 -1.81 -15.99 -12.28
CA CYS A 126 -2.04 -17.43 -12.25
C CYS A 126 -3.17 -17.91 -13.19
N HIS A 127 -4.02 -17.01 -13.69
CA HIS A 127 -5.17 -17.37 -14.54
C HIS A 127 -4.77 -18.01 -15.88
N SER A 128 -3.59 -17.69 -16.39
CA SER A 128 -3.11 -18.20 -17.69
C SER A 128 -1.59 -18.42 -17.75
N ASN A 129 -0.86 -18.14 -16.68
CA ASN A 129 0.59 -18.22 -16.64
C ASN A 129 1.08 -18.69 -15.25
N PHE A 130 0.98 -20.00 -15.01
CA PHE A 130 1.41 -20.59 -13.73
C PHE A 130 2.91 -20.40 -13.46
N THR A 131 3.75 -20.51 -14.48
CA THR A 131 5.19 -20.22 -14.38
C THR A 131 5.46 -18.79 -13.91
N GLY A 132 4.81 -17.81 -14.55
CA GLY A 132 4.91 -16.40 -14.17
C GLY A 132 4.34 -16.11 -12.78
N TYR A 133 3.30 -16.83 -12.37
CA TYR A 133 2.76 -16.79 -11.01
C TYR A 133 3.80 -17.23 -9.97
N LEU A 134 4.49 -18.36 -10.18
CA LEU A 134 5.55 -18.80 -9.27
C LEU A 134 6.72 -17.81 -9.20
N GLN A 135 7.15 -17.27 -10.35
CA GLN A 135 8.17 -16.22 -10.39
C GLN A 135 7.73 -14.98 -9.60
N SER A 136 6.46 -14.60 -9.71
CA SER A 136 5.88 -13.46 -9.00
C SER A 136 5.79 -13.71 -7.50
N LEU A 137 5.47 -14.94 -7.06
CA LEU A 137 5.51 -15.32 -5.64
C LEU A 137 6.92 -15.18 -5.06
N HIS A 138 7.95 -15.71 -5.75
CA HIS A 138 9.34 -15.56 -5.31
C HIS A 138 9.78 -14.10 -5.30
N ARG A 139 9.33 -13.29 -6.26
CA ARG A 139 9.62 -11.86 -6.27
C ARG A 139 8.92 -11.16 -5.10
N ALA A 140 7.66 -11.47 -4.83
CA ALA A 140 6.86 -10.90 -3.74
C ALA A 140 7.50 -11.19 -2.37
N ASP A 141 7.93 -12.43 -2.13
CA ASP A 141 8.67 -12.82 -0.93
C ASP A 141 9.95 -11.97 -0.75
N HIS A 142 10.78 -11.93 -1.79
CA HIS A 142 12.04 -11.20 -1.77
C HIS A 142 11.87 -9.68 -1.55
N ILE A 143 10.94 -9.04 -2.26
CA ILE A 143 10.73 -7.57 -2.12
C ILE A 143 10.09 -7.22 -0.77
N THR A 144 9.24 -8.09 -0.22
CA THR A 144 8.65 -7.91 1.12
C THR A 144 9.73 -8.01 2.20
N GLY A 145 10.57 -9.05 2.13
CA GLY A 145 11.71 -9.20 3.03
C GLY A 145 12.71 -8.04 2.92
N TRP A 146 12.98 -7.58 1.70
CA TRP A 146 13.83 -6.40 1.48
C TRP A 146 13.25 -5.13 2.11
N LEU A 147 11.94 -4.87 1.97
CA LEU A 147 11.31 -3.69 2.56
C LEU A 147 11.41 -3.71 4.09
N TRP A 148 11.17 -4.87 4.70
CA TRP A 148 11.35 -5.05 6.14
C TRP A 148 12.78 -4.71 6.57
N GLN A 149 13.78 -5.28 5.90
CA GLN A 149 15.19 -4.99 6.16
C GLN A 149 15.53 -3.50 5.93
N TYR A 150 14.97 -2.88 4.89
CA TYR A 150 15.17 -1.47 4.62
C TYR A 150 14.68 -0.61 5.78
N ILE A 151 13.46 -0.87 6.29
CA ILE A 151 12.89 -0.17 7.45
C ILE A 151 13.81 -0.32 8.66
N GLN A 152 14.24 -1.54 8.99
CA GLN A 152 15.07 -1.79 10.17
C GLN A 152 16.45 -1.12 10.08
N ASN A 153 17.06 -1.08 8.89
CA ASN A 153 18.44 -0.65 8.72
C ASN A 153 18.60 0.82 8.32
N ASN A 154 17.57 1.45 7.74
CA ASN A 154 17.67 2.78 7.13
C ASN A 154 16.70 3.81 7.69
N ILE A 155 15.75 3.42 8.55
CA ILE A 155 14.78 4.33 9.14
C ILE A 155 14.81 4.19 10.67
N PRO A 156 15.78 4.83 11.37
CA PRO A 156 15.97 4.66 12.80
C PRO A 156 14.72 4.90 13.65
N GLU A 157 13.84 5.83 13.25
CA GLU A 157 12.60 6.14 13.97
C GLU A 157 11.52 5.06 13.84
N MET A 158 11.66 4.17 12.87
CA MET A 158 10.73 3.07 12.60
C MET A 158 11.33 1.69 12.95
N SER A 159 12.66 1.59 13.00
CA SER A 159 13.39 0.37 13.40
C SER A 159 13.01 -0.06 14.82
N GLY A 160 12.71 -1.35 15.01
CA GLY A 160 12.23 -1.89 16.29
C GLY A 160 10.87 -1.33 16.77
N ASN A 161 10.22 -0.46 15.99
CA ASN A 161 8.97 0.20 16.34
C ASN A 161 7.90 0.09 15.25
N THR A 162 8.12 -0.80 14.27
CA THR A 162 7.18 -1.09 13.17
C THR A 162 6.55 -2.45 13.39
N ILE A 163 5.26 -2.55 13.05
CA ILE A 163 4.57 -3.81 12.82
C ILE A 163 4.25 -3.90 11.34
N MET A 164 4.55 -5.03 10.71
CA MET A 164 4.21 -5.33 9.33
C MET A 164 3.23 -6.50 9.31
N ILE A 165 2.17 -6.37 8.50
CA ILE A 165 1.20 -7.43 8.23
C ILE A 165 1.26 -7.73 6.74
N VAL A 166 1.43 -9.00 6.38
CA VAL A 166 1.48 -9.49 5.00
C VAL A 166 0.39 -10.54 4.85
N ALA A 167 -0.50 -10.34 3.88
CA ALA A 167 -1.54 -11.31 3.58
C ALA A 167 -1.92 -11.22 2.09
N PRO A 168 -2.14 -12.34 1.40
CA PRO A 168 -2.77 -12.32 0.09
C PRO A 168 -4.28 -12.07 0.24
N GLU A 169 -4.86 -11.39 -0.75
CA GLU A 169 -6.31 -11.14 -0.79
C GLU A 169 -7.11 -12.43 -0.98
N CYS A 170 -6.60 -13.35 -1.81
CA CYS A 170 -7.23 -14.63 -2.10
C CYS A 170 -6.20 -15.74 -2.33
N GLY A 171 -6.68 -16.98 -2.26
CA GLY A 171 -5.98 -18.19 -2.67
C GLY A 171 -6.28 -18.51 -4.14
N ARG A 172 -6.22 -19.80 -4.49
CA ARG A 172 -6.52 -20.30 -5.83
C ARG A 172 -7.51 -21.47 -5.75
N ASN A 173 -8.15 -21.76 -6.87
CA ASN A 173 -9.08 -22.88 -7.00
C ASN A 173 -8.40 -24.21 -6.63
N GLU A 174 -9.20 -25.18 -6.17
CA GLU A 174 -8.71 -26.54 -5.89
C GLU A 174 -8.32 -27.24 -7.18
N THR A 175 -9.14 -27.06 -8.22
CA THR A 175 -8.93 -27.64 -9.55
C THR A 175 -8.42 -26.58 -10.52
N PRO A 176 -7.48 -26.94 -11.40
CA PRO A 176 -6.97 -26.01 -12.41
C PRO A 176 -8.02 -25.69 -13.48
N ASN A 177 -7.81 -24.58 -14.19
CA ASN A 177 -8.47 -24.28 -15.44
C ASN A 177 -7.73 -24.97 -16.62
N PRO A 178 -8.33 -25.04 -17.83
CA PRO A 178 -7.75 -25.78 -18.95
C PRO A 178 -6.66 -25.01 -19.70
N ILE A 179 -6.23 -23.83 -19.22
CA ILE A 179 -5.23 -23.00 -19.90
C ILE A 179 -3.82 -23.50 -19.54
N LEU A 180 -3.04 -23.82 -20.56
CA LEU A 180 -1.64 -24.20 -20.45
C LEU A 180 -0.75 -22.99 -20.67
N ASP A 181 0.29 -22.86 -19.83
CA ASP A 181 1.33 -21.86 -20.02
C ASP A 181 2.44 -22.35 -21.00
N GLN A 182 3.49 -21.55 -21.16
CA GLN A 182 4.62 -21.86 -22.05
C GLN A 182 5.40 -23.15 -21.70
N ASN A 183 5.20 -23.71 -20.50
CA ASN A 183 5.83 -24.94 -20.02
C ASN A 183 4.84 -26.10 -19.95
N ASP A 184 3.69 -25.98 -20.62
CA ASP A 184 2.59 -26.94 -20.59
C ASP A 184 2.04 -27.19 -19.17
N TRP A 185 2.13 -26.20 -18.27
CA TRP A 185 1.56 -26.27 -16.93
C TRP A 185 0.16 -25.66 -16.90
N VAL A 186 -0.74 -26.35 -16.18
CA VAL A 186 -2.11 -25.87 -15.95
C VAL A 186 -2.14 -24.68 -14.98
N SER A 187 -3.11 -23.80 -15.20
CA SER A 187 -3.29 -22.54 -14.47
C SER A 187 -4.50 -22.60 -13.51
N TYR A 188 -4.64 -21.61 -12.62
CA TYR A 188 -5.70 -21.63 -11.59
C TYR A 188 -6.39 -20.27 -11.45
N ASP A 189 -7.73 -20.31 -11.44
CA ASP A 189 -8.57 -19.18 -11.08
C ASP A 189 -8.73 -19.06 -9.55
N HIS A 190 -9.60 -18.15 -9.08
CA HIS A 190 -9.86 -17.90 -7.66
C HIS A 190 -11.36 -17.68 -7.40
N SER A 191 -12.21 -18.54 -7.95
CA SER A 191 -13.68 -18.45 -7.94
C SER A 191 -14.38 -19.48 -7.05
N ASP A 192 -13.68 -20.48 -6.53
CA ASP A 192 -14.26 -21.53 -5.68
C ASP A 192 -13.99 -21.32 -4.18
N ALA A 193 -14.47 -22.24 -3.34
CA ALA A 193 -14.29 -22.16 -1.89
C ALA A 193 -12.81 -22.32 -1.44
N ASN A 194 -11.96 -22.97 -2.24
CA ASN A 194 -10.54 -23.13 -1.95
C ASN A 194 -9.80 -21.80 -2.08
N ALA A 195 -10.27 -20.91 -2.96
CA ALA A 195 -9.76 -19.55 -3.08
C ALA A 195 -9.92 -18.71 -1.80
N HIS A 196 -10.71 -19.14 -0.82
CA HIS A 196 -10.79 -18.48 0.49
C HIS A 196 -9.69 -18.92 1.46
N ARG A 197 -8.89 -19.95 1.12
CA ARG A 197 -7.79 -20.44 1.96
C ARG A 197 -6.55 -19.59 1.75
N VAL A 198 -6.34 -18.67 2.68
CA VAL A 198 -5.21 -17.73 2.69
C VAL A 198 -4.40 -17.87 3.98
N TRP A 199 -3.31 -17.12 4.08
CA TRP A 199 -2.46 -17.03 5.26
C TRP A 199 -2.19 -15.56 5.59
N SER A 200 -1.73 -15.28 6.81
CA SER A 200 -1.23 -13.96 7.17
C SER A 200 0.04 -14.10 7.99
N LEU A 201 1.00 -13.23 7.73
CA LEU A 201 2.20 -13.04 8.55
C LEU A 201 2.08 -11.68 9.25
N MET A 202 2.28 -11.68 10.56
CA MET A 202 2.45 -10.47 11.35
C MET A 202 3.85 -10.52 11.96
N LEU A 203 4.59 -9.42 11.88
CA LEU A 203 5.94 -9.33 12.43
C LEU A 203 6.23 -7.94 12.97
N GLY A 204 7.11 -7.85 13.97
CA GLY A 204 7.59 -6.58 14.52
C GLY A 204 7.36 -6.43 16.03
N LYS A 205 7.28 -5.19 16.49
CA LYS A 205 7.23 -4.86 17.92
C LYS A 205 6.02 -5.50 18.60
N GLY A 206 6.28 -6.23 19.69
CA GLY A 206 5.22 -6.85 20.50
C GLY A 206 4.49 -8.02 19.81
N VAL A 207 4.95 -8.46 18.64
CA VAL A 207 4.38 -9.63 17.96
C VAL A 207 5.10 -10.88 18.45
N PRO A 208 4.38 -11.86 19.05
CA PRO A 208 5.01 -13.08 19.56
C PRO A 208 5.49 -13.97 18.41
N ASN A 209 6.61 -14.67 18.63
CA ASN A 209 7.16 -15.62 17.67
C ASN A 209 6.45 -16.97 17.77
N LEU A 210 5.34 -17.12 17.05
CA LEU A 210 4.55 -18.34 17.05
C LEU A 210 3.82 -18.53 15.71
N ARG A 211 3.34 -19.75 15.51
CA ARG A 211 2.47 -20.12 14.38
C ARG A 211 1.09 -20.49 14.93
N VAL A 212 0.06 -19.81 14.48
CA VAL A 212 -1.34 -20.13 14.80
C VAL A 212 -2.00 -20.78 13.59
N GLY A 213 -2.67 -21.91 13.82
CA GLY A 213 -3.39 -22.64 12.78
C GLY A 213 -2.51 -23.39 11.79
N ALA A 214 -3.17 -24.21 10.99
CA ALA A 214 -2.58 -25.01 9.92
C ALA A 214 -3.62 -25.27 8.82
N ALA A 215 -3.19 -25.78 7.66
CA ALA A 215 -4.09 -26.10 6.56
C ALA A 215 -5.23 -27.06 6.96
N ALA A 216 -4.97 -28.00 7.87
CA ALA A 216 -5.99 -28.94 8.37
C ALA A 216 -6.82 -28.39 9.54
N GLN A 217 -6.35 -27.34 10.22
CA GLN A 217 -6.99 -26.71 11.37
C GLN A 217 -6.81 -25.18 11.24
N PRO A 218 -7.52 -24.55 10.29
CA PRO A 218 -7.32 -23.14 10.00
C PRO A 218 -7.78 -22.29 11.19
N VAL A 219 -6.97 -21.30 11.52
CA VAL A 219 -7.30 -20.29 12.53
C VAL A 219 -7.13 -18.93 11.89
N GLY A 220 -8.05 -18.02 12.20
CA GLY A 220 -8.06 -16.67 11.68
C GLY A 220 -8.85 -16.52 10.39
N ARG A 221 -9.02 -15.27 9.98
CA ARG A 221 -9.77 -14.84 8.79
C ARG A 221 -9.04 -13.65 8.19
N LEU A 222 -9.11 -13.44 6.87
CA LEU A 222 -8.52 -12.24 6.27
C LEU A 222 -9.15 -10.95 6.86
N THR A 223 -10.42 -11.03 7.24
CA THR A 223 -11.17 -9.97 7.91
C THR A 223 -10.64 -9.64 9.33
N ASP A 224 -9.78 -10.47 9.92
CA ASP A 224 -9.11 -10.19 11.20
C ASP A 224 -8.07 -9.06 11.09
N ILE A 225 -7.60 -8.72 9.88
CA ILE A 225 -6.59 -7.67 9.68
C ILE A 225 -7.09 -6.30 10.16
N ALA A 226 -8.33 -5.94 9.83
CA ALA A 226 -8.91 -4.65 10.23
C ALA A 226 -9.00 -4.46 11.76
N PRO A 227 -9.59 -5.38 12.55
CA PRO A 227 -9.56 -5.26 14.00
C PRO A 227 -8.15 -5.40 14.58
N THR A 228 -7.22 -6.12 13.93
CA THR A 228 -5.81 -6.14 14.37
C THR A 228 -5.16 -4.77 14.27
N ILE A 229 -5.38 -4.06 13.14
CA ILE A 229 -4.90 -2.69 12.96
C ILE A 229 -5.53 -1.77 14.01
N ALA A 230 -6.84 -1.90 14.25
CA ALA A 230 -7.54 -1.12 15.27
C ALA A 230 -6.97 -1.35 16.69
N ASP A 231 -6.65 -2.60 17.02
CA ASP A 231 -6.02 -2.99 18.29
C ASP A 231 -4.63 -2.37 18.45
N ILE A 232 -3.78 -2.43 17.41
CA ILE A 232 -2.46 -1.78 17.39
C ILE A 232 -2.57 -0.27 17.66
N PHE A 233 -3.61 0.39 17.16
CA PHE A 233 -3.86 1.82 17.38
C PHE A 233 -4.63 2.14 18.68
N GLY A 234 -5.03 1.13 19.47
CA GLY A 234 -5.77 1.34 20.71
C GLY A 234 -7.23 1.78 20.50
N ILE A 235 -7.82 1.45 19.35
CA ILE A 235 -9.19 1.82 18.96
C ILE A 235 -10.06 0.58 18.61
N LEU A 236 -9.72 -0.60 19.14
CA LEU A 236 -10.44 -1.84 18.85
C LEU A 236 -11.92 -1.78 19.25
N ASP A 237 -12.22 -1.29 20.45
CA ASP A 237 -13.58 -1.20 20.97
C ASP A 237 -14.51 -0.34 20.09
N PRO A 238 -14.17 0.93 19.77
CA PRO A 238 -15.03 1.73 18.91
C PRO A 238 -15.17 1.15 17.49
N VAL A 239 -14.14 0.50 16.94
CA VAL A 239 -14.21 -0.15 15.62
C VAL A 239 -15.13 -1.38 15.64
N THR A 240 -15.01 -2.23 16.65
CA THR A 240 -15.86 -3.42 16.80
C THR A 240 -17.32 -3.02 17.06
N ASN A 241 -17.54 -2.01 17.90
CA ASN A 241 -18.88 -1.54 18.27
C ASN A 241 -19.60 -0.79 17.14
N ALA A 242 -18.88 -0.35 16.10
CA ALA A 242 -19.50 0.31 14.95
C ALA A 242 -20.40 -0.64 14.12
N GLY A 243 -20.23 -1.96 14.24
CA GLY A 243 -21.03 -2.93 13.49
C GLY A 243 -20.78 -2.91 11.98
N LEU A 244 -19.61 -2.43 11.55
CA LEU A 244 -19.22 -2.28 10.14
C LEU A 244 -18.18 -3.29 9.66
N ILE A 245 -17.63 -4.11 10.55
CA ILE A 245 -16.68 -5.19 10.24
C ILE A 245 -17.35 -6.56 10.33
N ASP A 246 -16.71 -7.60 9.78
CA ASP A 246 -17.17 -8.99 9.93
C ASP A 246 -17.38 -9.33 11.41
N PRO A 247 -18.58 -9.78 11.83
CA PRO A 247 -18.88 -10.05 13.24
C PRO A 247 -18.07 -11.20 13.83
N LEU A 248 -17.46 -12.05 12.99
CA LEU A 248 -16.56 -13.11 13.42
C LEU A 248 -15.10 -12.66 13.45
N ALA A 249 -14.77 -11.46 12.95
CA ALA A 249 -13.42 -10.95 12.94
C ALA A 249 -12.96 -10.57 14.34
N LYS A 250 -11.70 -10.87 14.63
CA LYS A 250 -11.04 -10.53 15.89
C LYS A 250 -9.63 -10.05 15.59
N SER A 251 -9.07 -9.21 16.46
CA SER A 251 -7.63 -8.94 16.42
C SER A 251 -6.85 -10.25 16.42
N LEU A 252 -5.79 -10.35 15.63
CA LEU A 252 -4.91 -11.51 15.59
C LEU A 252 -4.29 -11.77 16.96
N TYR A 253 -4.08 -10.75 17.80
CA TYR A 253 -3.65 -10.94 19.19
C TYR A 253 -4.66 -11.76 20.03
N ASN A 254 -5.94 -11.72 19.68
CA ASN A 254 -7.01 -12.49 20.31
C ASN A 254 -7.24 -13.87 19.66
N ARG A 255 -6.45 -14.22 18.63
CA ARG A 255 -6.43 -15.55 17.99
C ARG A 255 -5.30 -16.44 18.53
N ILE A 256 -4.39 -15.87 19.32
CA ILE A 256 -3.21 -16.51 19.90
C ILE A 256 -3.58 -17.21 21.20
#